data_AF-A0A1V6LTX0-F1
#
_entry.id   AF-A0A1V6LTX0-F1
#
_cell.length_a   1.000
_cell.length_b   1.000
_cell.length_c   1.000
_cell.angle_alpha   90.00
_cell.angle_beta   90.00
_cell.angle_gamma   90.00
#
_symmetry.space_group_name_H-M   'P 1'
#
loop_
_entity.id
_entity.type
_entity.pdbx_description
1 polymer ?
#
loop_
_entity_poly.entity_id
_entity_poly.type
_entity_poly.pdbx_seq_one_letter_code
_entity_poly.pdbx_strand_id
1 'polypeptide(L)'
;MKAALYLLVVLFSCSNSLAQKSGNNLEKVDGWYFRVTGGYPAAISFEPIVLFKDGTYFEIGEEALSEVDISQSKITDVNLWGKWTRNGTIFTLTNEENKSYQYDLDSGNWFVAFPYNPKIKLIGTYEKVSGGVYGNGLMALFSSKLTFLDDKHFTHAKNGGVTAYGSSAWKNDENSGVYHIKGNEISLSYNNGATIKLSFAIGAEGDNVIDTDMLFIGGKAYVIE
;
A
#
# COMPACT_ATOMS: atom_id res chain seq x y z
N MET A 1 -0.30 -67.80 -29.58
CA MET A 1 0.53 -66.71 -29.03
C MET A 1 0.10 -65.41 -29.69
N LYS A 2 -0.61 -64.54 -28.97
CA LYS A 2 -1.01 -63.20 -29.43
C LYS A 2 -0.39 -62.18 -28.47
N ALA A 3 0.51 -61.34 -28.99
CA ALA A 3 1.13 -60.25 -28.26
C ALA A 3 0.14 -59.07 -28.20
N ALA A 4 -0.12 -58.57 -26.99
CA ALA A 4 -0.89 -57.36 -26.77
C ALA A 4 0.07 -56.16 -26.72
N LEU A 5 -0.13 -55.23 -27.66
CA LEU A 5 0.57 -53.96 -27.75
C LEU A 5 -0.11 -52.98 -26.78
N TYR A 6 0.59 -52.58 -25.71
CA TYR A 6 0.10 -51.53 -24.81
C TYR A 6 0.48 -50.16 -25.36
N LEU A 7 -0.55 -49.38 -25.72
CA LEU A 7 -0.45 -47.99 -26.12
C LEU A 7 -0.36 -47.12 -24.85
N LEU A 8 0.80 -46.51 -24.63
CA LEU A 8 1.01 -45.54 -23.55
C LEU A 8 0.49 -44.17 -24.02
N VAL A 9 -0.65 -43.74 -23.50
CA VAL A 9 -1.18 -42.38 -23.71
C VAL A 9 -0.57 -41.47 -22.64
N VAL A 10 0.34 -40.58 -23.05
CA VAL A 10 0.89 -39.52 -22.19
C VAL A 10 -0.08 -38.34 -22.23
N LEU A 11 -0.88 -38.18 -21.18
CA LEU A 11 -1.72 -37.01 -20.97
C LEU A 11 -0.86 -35.87 -20.42
N PHE A 12 -0.54 -34.88 -21.25
CA PHE A 12 -0.03 -33.58 -20.79
C PHE A 12 -1.16 -32.84 -20.06
N SER A 13 -1.18 -32.94 -18.73
CA SER A 13 -2.01 -32.09 -17.89
C SER A 13 -1.31 -30.73 -17.75
N CYS A 14 -1.74 -29.77 -18.57
CA CYS A 14 -1.39 -28.37 -18.39
C CYS A 14 -2.13 -27.86 -17.14
N SER A 15 -1.49 -27.99 -15.97
CA SER A 15 -2.01 -27.46 -14.72
C SER A 15 -1.63 -25.99 -14.67
N ASN A 16 -2.58 -25.09 -14.98
CA ASN A 16 -2.48 -23.69 -14.62
C ASN A 16 -2.38 -23.61 -13.09
N SER A 17 -1.15 -23.55 -12.57
CA SER A 17 -0.93 -23.21 -11.18
C SER A 17 -1.28 -21.73 -11.02
N LEU A 18 -2.52 -21.45 -10.63
CA LEU A 18 -2.81 -20.29 -9.81
C LEU A 18 -2.00 -20.50 -8.53
N ALA A 19 -0.79 -19.95 -8.52
CA ALA A 19 0.06 -19.93 -7.35
C ALA A 19 -0.76 -19.38 -6.20
N GLN A 20 -0.79 -20.14 -5.12
CA GLN A 20 -1.52 -19.87 -3.91
C GLN A 20 -0.94 -18.61 -3.26
N LYS A 21 -1.43 -17.45 -3.69
CA LYS A 21 -1.04 -16.11 -3.22
C LYS A 21 -1.62 -15.87 -1.83
N SER A 22 -1.06 -16.52 -0.82
CA SER A 22 -1.43 -16.32 0.59
C SER A 22 -0.36 -16.90 1.52
N GLY A 23 0.85 -16.35 1.47
CA GLY A 23 1.73 -16.40 2.63
C GLY A 23 1.30 -15.29 3.60
N ASN A 24 1.08 -15.61 4.88
CA ASN A 24 0.70 -14.64 5.90
C ASN A 24 1.88 -13.70 6.24
N ASN A 25 2.25 -12.85 5.28
CA ASN A 25 3.46 -12.02 5.31
C ASN A 25 3.51 -11.07 6.52
N LEU A 26 2.34 -10.73 7.07
CA LEU A 26 2.16 -9.85 8.23
C LEU A 26 2.85 -10.36 9.51
N GLU A 27 2.92 -11.67 9.73
CA GLU A 27 3.55 -12.22 10.96
C GLU A 27 5.07 -12.03 11.00
N LYS A 28 5.67 -11.82 9.82
CA LYS A 28 7.11 -11.62 9.64
C LYS A 28 7.53 -10.16 9.76
N VAL A 29 6.57 -9.24 9.82
CA VAL A 29 6.83 -7.80 9.90
C VAL A 29 7.28 -7.40 11.30
N ASP A 30 8.34 -6.60 11.37
CA ASP A 30 8.81 -5.91 12.56
C ASP A 30 8.13 -4.55 12.72
N GLY A 31 8.06 -3.77 11.63
CA GLY A 31 7.38 -2.48 11.63
C GLY A 31 7.19 -1.89 10.24
N TRP A 32 6.34 -0.87 10.17
CA TRP A 32 6.07 -0.08 8.96
C TRP A 32 6.49 1.36 9.19
N TYR A 33 7.08 1.95 8.17
CA TYR A 33 7.62 3.30 8.23
C TYR A 33 7.39 4.03 6.90
N PHE A 34 7.46 5.34 6.93
CA PHE A 34 7.56 6.16 5.74
C PHE A 34 8.90 6.87 5.70
N ARG A 35 9.55 6.78 4.55
CA ARG A 35 10.71 7.59 4.18
C ARG A 35 10.23 8.78 3.38
N VAL A 36 10.67 9.98 3.75
CA VAL A 36 10.50 11.15 2.88
C VAL A 36 11.50 11.07 1.73
N THR A 37 11.00 11.05 0.49
CA THR A 37 11.84 11.11 -0.72
C THR A 37 11.47 12.32 -1.55
N GLY A 38 12.47 13.15 -1.86
CA GLY A 38 12.28 14.43 -2.52
C GLY A 38 12.18 15.62 -1.55
N GLY A 39 12.22 16.82 -2.13
CA GLY A 39 12.29 18.09 -1.42
C GLY A 39 12.47 19.22 -2.43
N TYR A 40 12.30 20.46 -1.98
CA TYR A 40 12.28 21.64 -2.86
C TYR A 40 13.49 21.67 -3.82
N PRO A 41 13.29 21.87 -5.15
CA PRO A 41 12.04 22.25 -5.84
C PRO A 41 11.17 21.05 -6.29
N ALA A 42 11.56 19.81 -6.02
CA ALA A 42 10.76 18.63 -6.31
C ALA A 42 9.59 18.49 -5.33
N ALA A 43 8.50 17.85 -5.78
CA ALA A 43 7.39 17.50 -4.90
C ALA A 43 7.89 16.54 -3.81
N ILE A 44 7.51 16.81 -2.55
CA ILE A 44 7.71 15.87 -1.45
C ILE A 44 6.96 14.59 -1.83
N SER A 45 7.63 13.44 -1.72
CA SER A 45 7.06 12.12 -1.88
C SER A 45 7.37 11.28 -0.64
N PHE A 46 6.59 10.24 -0.43
CA PHE A 46 6.72 9.38 0.73
C PHE A 46 6.73 7.94 0.26
N GLU A 47 7.72 7.19 0.71
CA GLU A 47 7.90 5.79 0.34
C GLU A 47 7.58 4.91 1.54
N PRO A 48 6.57 4.03 1.45
CA PRO A 48 6.29 3.04 2.47
C PRO A 48 7.39 1.98 2.50
N ILE A 49 7.94 1.76 3.69
CA ILE A 49 8.99 0.77 3.95
C ILE A 49 8.49 -0.23 4.99
N VAL A 50 8.57 -1.52 4.68
CA VAL A 50 8.36 -2.60 5.66
C VAL A 50 9.70 -3.10 6.13
N LEU A 51 9.87 -3.18 7.45
CA LEU A 51 10.98 -3.89 8.06
C LEU A 51 10.51 -5.28 8.47
N PHE A 52 11.24 -6.32 8.08
CA PHE A 52 10.96 -7.70 8.48
C PHE A 52 11.87 -8.14 9.63
N LYS A 53 11.38 -9.05 10.46
CA LYS A 53 12.10 -9.61 11.62
C LYS A 53 13.38 -10.37 11.24
N ASP A 54 13.52 -10.76 9.98
CA ASP A 54 14.73 -11.42 9.45
C ASP A 54 15.86 -10.43 9.12
N GLY A 55 15.66 -9.13 9.36
CA GLY A 55 16.62 -8.08 9.06
C GLY A 55 16.59 -7.61 7.60
N THR A 56 15.62 -8.05 6.79
CA THR A 56 15.38 -7.50 5.44
C THR A 56 14.34 -6.40 5.45
N TYR A 57 14.43 -5.44 4.53
CA TYR A 57 13.38 -4.45 4.29
C TYR A 57 12.87 -4.54 2.86
N PHE A 58 11.67 -4.02 2.65
CA PHE A 58 11.04 -3.91 1.33
C PHE A 58 10.41 -2.53 1.13
N GLU A 59 10.64 -1.94 -0.03
CA GLU A 59 9.99 -0.72 -0.51
C GLU A 59 8.71 -1.12 -1.27
N ILE A 60 7.54 -0.94 -0.64
CA ILE A 60 6.29 -1.58 -1.10
C ILE A 60 5.74 -0.93 -2.36
N GLY A 61 5.96 0.37 -2.52
CA GLY A 61 5.23 1.17 -3.49
C GLY A 61 3.74 1.25 -3.15
N GLU A 62 2.89 1.14 -4.18
CA GLU A 62 1.47 1.46 -4.08
C GLU A 62 0.61 0.29 -3.54
N GLU A 63 0.98 -0.94 -3.89
CA GLU A 63 0.17 -2.12 -3.61
C GLU A 63 0.17 -2.49 -2.11
N ALA A 64 -0.83 -3.24 -1.68
CA ALA A 64 -0.86 -3.80 -0.34
C ALA A 64 0.18 -4.93 -0.21
N LEU A 65 0.82 -5.08 0.97
CA LEU A 65 1.80 -6.15 1.19
C LEU A 65 1.19 -7.56 1.02
N SER A 66 -0.10 -7.73 1.31
CA SER A 66 -0.84 -8.97 1.06
C SER A 66 -0.96 -9.34 -0.43
N GLU A 67 -0.79 -8.37 -1.33
CA GLU A 67 -0.78 -8.58 -2.79
C GLU A 67 0.63 -8.83 -3.33
N VAL A 68 1.67 -8.81 -2.50
CA VAL A 68 3.05 -9.06 -2.94
C VAL A 68 3.44 -10.51 -2.71
N ASP A 69 3.86 -11.19 -3.77
CA ASP A 69 4.62 -12.44 -3.63
C ASP A 69 6.07 -12.08 -3.25
N ILE A 70 6.35 -12.06 -1.95
CA ILE A 70 7.67 -11.70 -1.40
C ILE A 70 8.79 -12.54 -2.01
N SER A 71 8.56 -13.84 -2.20
CA SER A 71 9.60 -14.74 -2.71
C SER A 71 9.93 -14.41 -4.16
N GLN A 72 8.90 -14.15 -4.96
CA GLN A 72 9.07 -13.75 -6.36
C GLN A 72 9.67 -12.35 -6.48
N SER A 73 9.19 -11.38 -5.68
CA SER A 73 9.66 -9.99 -5.70
C SER A 73 11.14 -9.88 -5.36
N LYS A 74 11.66 -10.71 -4.44
CA LYS A 74 13.11 -10.80 -4.17
C LYS A 74 13.94 -11.21 -5.38
N ILE A 75 13.33 -11.74 -6.44
CA ILE A 75 13.98 -12.14 -7.69
C ILE A 75 13.74 -11.10 -8.79
N THR A 76 12.51 -10.59 -8.91
CA THR A 76 12.11 -9.69 -10.01
C THR A 76 12.39 -8.23 -9.73
N ASP A 77 12.28 -7.81 -8.48
CA ASP A 77 12.31 -6.40 -8.06
C ASP A 77 13.41 -6.19 -7.01
N VAL A 78 14.59 -6.77 -7.27
CA VAL A 78 15.72 -6.86 -6.34
C VAL A 78 16.12 -5.49 -5.75
N ASN A 79 15.95 -4.42 -6.52
CA ASN A 79 16.26 -3.04 -6.13
C ASN A 79 15.29 -2.45 -5.09
N LEU A 80 14.15 -3.10 -4.81
CA LEU A 80 13.22 -2.72 -3.75
C LEU A 80 13.54 -3.43 -2.42
N TRP A 81 14.54 -4.30 -2.40
CA TRP A 81 14.91 -5.09 -1.23
C TRP A 81 16.28 -4.69 -0.68
N GLY A 82 16.41 -4.74 0.63
CA GLY A 82 17.69 -4.53 1.29
C GLY A 82 17.73 -5.12 2.70
N LYS A 83 18.71 -4.69 3.48
CA LYS A 83 18.90 -5.08 4.88
C LYS A 83 18.71 -3.89 5.79
N TRP A 84 18.26 -4.13 7.01
CA TRP A 84 18.16 -3.09 8.01
C TRP A 84 18.75 -3.51 9.35
N THR A 85 19.21 -2.52 10.10
CA THR A 85 19.57 -2.65 11.51
C THR A 85 19.06 -1.43 12.28
N ARG A 86 18.95 -1.55 13.60
CA ARG A 86 18.50 -0.47 14.49
C ARG A 86 19.46 -0.33 15.67
N ASN A 87 19.81 0.91 16.01
CA ASN A 87 20.52 1.29 17.22
C ASN A 87 19.84 2.51 17.86
N GLY A 88 19.09 2.31 18.94
CA GLY A 88 18.27 3.36 19.54
C GLY A 88 17.16 3.84 18.61
N THR A 89 17.14 5.13 18.28
CA THR A 89 16.21 5.75 17.32
C THR A 89 16.70 5.69 15.87
N ILE A 90 17.97 5.33 15.65
CA ILE A 90 18.60 5.31 14.33
C ILE A 90 18.38 3.94 13.65
N PHE A 91 17.80 3.98 12.46
CA PHE A 91 17.67 2.86 11.54
C PHE A 91 18.69 3.00 10.41
N THR A 92 19.43 1.94 10.13
CA THR A 92 20.34 1.88 8.97
C THR A 92 19.73 0.96 7.93
N LEU A 93 19.43 1.49 6.74
CA LEU A 93 18.98 0.72 5.58
C LEU A 93 20.14 0.56 4.60
N THR A 94 20.48 -0.69 4.28
CA THR A 94 21.50 -1.06 3.31
C THR A 94 20.84 -1.66 2.08
N ASN A 95 20.96 -1.01 0.93
CA ASN A 95 20.32 -1.45 -0.31
C ASN A 95 21.10 -2.60 -1.00
N GLU A 96 20.62 -3.07 -2.14
CA GLU A 96 21.20 -4.12 -2.97
C GLU A 96 22.61 -3.80 -3.47
N GLU A 97 22.94 -2.51 -3.62
CA GLU A 97 24.28 -2.02 -3.98
C GLU A 97 25.24 -1.91 -2.78
N ASN A 98 24.82 -2.38 -1.59
CA ASN A 98 25.52 -2.22 -0.31
C ASN A 98 25.72 -0.76 0.14
N LYS A 99 24.94 0.19 -0.39
CA LYS A 99 24.91 1.56 0.09
C LYS A 99 24.03 1.65 1.32
N SER A 100 24.54 2.29 2.36
CA SER A 100 23.84 2.42 3.64
C SER A 100 23.40 3.86 3.88
N TYR A 101 22.17 4.01 4.35
CA TYR A 101 21.56 5.29 4.71
C TYR A 101 21.01 5.20 6.13
N GLN A 102 21.22 6.26 6.90
CA GLN A 102 20.74 6.35 8.27
C GLN A 102 19.51 7.25 8.35
N TYR A 103 18.53 6.79 9.11
CA TYR A 103 17.26 7.47 9.34
C TYR A 103 17.01 7.52 10.83
N ASP A 104 16.73 8.71 11.34
CA ASP A 104 16.40 8.91 12.74
C ASP A 104 14.88 9.15 12.86
N LEU A 105 14.23 8.51 13.82
CA LEU A 105 12.80 8.72 14.09
C LEU A 105 12.48 10.16 14.49
N ASP A 106 13.49 10.91 14.95
CA ASP A 106 13.31 12.28 15.45
C ASP A 106 13.71 13.34 14.40
N SER A 107 14.19 12.96 13.22
CA SER A 107 14.67 13.90 12.19
C SER A 107 13.63 14.34 11.16
N GLY A 108 12.39 13.82 11.22
CA GLY A 108 11.28 14.22 10.35
C GLY A 108 11.33 13.70 8.90
N ASN A 109 12.39 12.98 8.51
CA ASN A 109 12.50 12.30 7.22
C ASN A 109 12.22 10.79 7.30
N TRP A 110 11.90 10.29 8.50
CA TRP A 110 11.57 8.89 8.79
C TRP A 110 10.61 8.84 9.97
N PHE A 111 9.46 8.20 9.80
CA PHE A 111 8.44 8.12 10.84
C PHE A 111 7.65 6.83 10.76
N VAL A 112 7.02 6.46 11.88
CA VAL A 112 6.21 5.24 11.97
C VAL A 112 4.95 5.37 11.14
N ALA A 113 4.65 4.34 10.34
CA ALA A 113 3.44 4.24 9.55
C ALA A 113 2.35 3.52 10.37
N PHE A 114 1.53 4.27 11.09
CA PHE A 114 0.58 3.68 12.02
C PHE A 114 -0.51 2.88 11.30
N PRO A 115 -0.76 1.62 11.72
CA PRO A 115 -1.86 0.84 11.17
C PRO A 115 -3.20 1.45 11.56
N TYR A 116 -4.23 1.13 10.80
CA TYR A 116 -5.59 1.50 11.15
C TYR A 116 -6.03 0.94 12.51
N ASN A 117 -6.61 1.81 13.32
CA ASN A 117 -7.27 1.46 14.58
C ASN A 117 -8.78 1.66 14.40
N PRO A 118 -9.64 0.64 14.59
CA PRO A 118 -11.09 0.78 14.43
C PRO A 118 -11.76 1.83 15.34
N LYS A 119 -11.05 2.33 16.37
CA LYS A 119 -11.51 3.46 17.20
C LYS A 119 -11.37 4.82 16.50
N ILE A 120 -10.53 4.90 15.47
CA ILE A 120 -10.35 6.08 14.62
C ILE A 120 -11.39 6.01 13.51
N LYS A 121 -12.18 7.06 13.36
CA LYS A 121 -13.14 7.18 12.26
C LYS A 121 -12.55 8.08 11.20
N LEU A 122 -12.43 7.57 9.98
CA LEU A 122 -12.09 8.40 8.82
C LEU A 122 -13.38 9.00 8.29
N ILE A 123 -13.60 10.29 8.53
CA ILE A 123 -14.75 11.05 8.03
C ILE A 123 -14.21 12.40 7.59
N GLY A 124 -14.54 12.79 6.36
CA GLY A 124 -14.08 14.06 5.80
C GLY A 124 -13.47 13.89 4.41
N THR A 125 -13.10 15.03 3.83
CA THR A 125 -12.41 15.10 2.54
C THR A 125 -10.92 15.26 2.78
N TYR A 126 -10.13 14.41 2.14
CA TYR A 126 -8.69 14.42 2.20
C TYR A 126 -8.13 14.76 0.82
N GLU A 127 -7.31 15.81 0.76
CA GLU A 127 -6.64 16.28 -0.45
C GLU A 127 -5.22 15.72 -0.52
N LYS A 128 -4.84 15.22 -1.69
CA LYS A 128 -3.50 14.71 -1.97
C LYS A 128 -2.49 15.86 -1.97
N VAL A 129 -1.51 15.81 -1.07
CA VAL A 129 -0.44 16.82 -0.93
C VAL A 129 0.92 16.35 -1.42
N SER A 130 1.05 15.10 -1.87
CA SER A 130 2.33 14.53 -2.30
C SER A 130 2.23 13.62 -3.53
N GLY A 131 3.39 13.38 -4.15
CA GLY A 131 3.57 12.48 -5.29
C GLY A 131 3.52 13.16 -6.67
N GLY A 132 4.52 12.87 -7.51
CA GLY A 132 4.54 13.23 -8.93
C GLY A 132 3.66 12.33 -9.81
N VAL A 133 3.46 12.72 -11.07
CA VAL A 133 2.59 12.07 -12.09
C VAL A 133 3.15 10.71 -12.59
N TYR A 134 4.10 10.10 -11.89
CA TYR A 134 4.82 8.92 -12.38
C TYR A 134 4.26 7.61 -11.79
N GLY A 135 3.66 6.75 -12.64
CA GLY A 135 3.48 5.31 -12.34
C GLY A 135 2.17 4.64 -12.79
N ASN A 136 2.30 3.43 -13.38
CA ASN A 136 1.38 2.27 -13.51
C ASN A 136 -0.16 2.40 -13.74
N GLY A 137 -0.76 3.54 -14.06
CA GLY A 137 -2.19 3.60 -14.43
C GLY A 137 -3.21 3.39 -13.28
N LEU A 138 -2.84 2.78 -12.14
CA LEU A 138 -3.60 2.87 -10.89
C LEU A 138 -3.65 4.33 -10.41
N MET A 139 -2.58 5.09 -10.67
CA MET A 139 -2.50 6.54 -10.51
C MET A 139 -3.63 7.32 -11.19
N ALA A 140 -4.18 6.84 -12.31
CA ALA A 140 -5.26 7.52 -13.02
C ALA A 140 -6.62 7.38 -12.30
N LEU A 141 -6.75 6.43 -11.37
CA LEU A 141 -7.97 6.18 -10.60
C LEU A 141 -8.08 7.06 -9.34
N PHE A 142 -6.98 7.64 -8.87
CA PHE A 142 -6.98 8.51 -7.69
C PHE A 142 -7.07 9.97 -8.09
N SER A 143 -8.23 10.57 -7.83
CA SER A 143 -8.41 12.02 -7.86
C SER A 143 -7.46 12.71 -6.86
N SER A 144 -7.31 14.03 -6.96
CA SER A 144 -6.67 14.83 -5.91
C SER A 144 -7.43 14.78 -4.59
N LYS A 145 -8.70 14.36 -4.57
CA LYS A 145 -9.55 14.34 -3.36
C LYS A 145 -10.23 13.00 -3.13
N LEU A 146 -10.14 12.50 -1.89
CA LEU A 146 -10.80 11.31 -1.39
C LEU A 146 -11.70 11.72 -0.22
N THR A 147 -13.00 11.47 -0.32
CA THR A 147 -13.95 11.77 0.76
C THR A 147 -14.44 10.48 1.39
N PHE A 148 -14.23 10.33 2.69
CA PHE A 148 -14.85 9.28 3.50
C PHE A 148 -16.17 9.83 4.06
N LEU A 149 -17.28 9.24 3.61
CA LEU A 149 -18.64 9.69 3.95
C LEU A 149 -19.08 9.16 5.32
N ASP A 150 -18.62 7.97 5.67
CA ASP A 150 -18.81 7.31 6.95
C ASP A 150 -17.75 6.21 7.16
N ASP A 151 -18.00 5.25 8.05
CA ASP A 151 -17.08 4.14 8.38
C ASP A 151 -16.89 3.11 7.26
N LYS A 152 -17.61 3.22 6.15
CA LYS A 152 -17.63 2.22 5.07
C LYS A 152 -17.68 2.80 3.67
N HIS A 153 -18.17 4.02 3.47
CA HIS A 153 -18.43 4.57 2.15
C HIS A 153 -17.46 5.71 1.83
N PHE A 154 -17.03 5.76 0.57
CA PHE A 154 -16.15 6.81 0.07
C PHE A 154 -16.61 7.32 -1.31
N THR A 155 -16.02 8.43 -1.73
CA THR A 155 -16.07 8.95 -3.10
C THR A 155 -14.74 9.58 -3.48
N HIS A 156 -14.27 9.35 -4.71
CA HIS A 156 -13.19 10.15 -5.30
C HIS A 156 -13.81 11.32 -6.07
N ALA A 157 -13.53 12.55 -5.64
CA ALA A 157 -14.16 13.70 -6.26
C ALA A 157 -13.42 14.11 -7.53
N LYS A 158 -13.99 13.85 -8.71
CA LYS A 158 -13.83 14.78 -9.84
C LYS A 158 -14.89 15.89 -9.82
N ASN A 159 -16.01 15.64 -9.11
CA ASN A 159 -17.19 16.49 -9.04
C ASN A 159 -17.61 16.66 -7.57
N GLY A 160 -17.58 17.89 -7.05
CA GLY A 160 -17.95 18.24 -5.66
C GLY A 160 -19.44 18.13 -5.31
N GLY A 161 -20.17 17.19 -5.92
CA GLY A 161 -21.63 17.04 -5.77
C GLY A 161 -22.09 15.84 -4.93
N VAL A 162 -21.20 14.90 -4.60
CA VAL A 162 -21.55 13.69 -3.85
C VAL A 162 -21.23 13.89 -2.37
N THR A 163 -22.22 14.27 -1.58
CA THR A 163 -22.08 14.53 -0.14
C THR A 163 -22.78 13.49 0.75
N ALA A 164 -23.52 12.54 0.15
CA ALA A 164 -24.30 11.55 0.88
C ALA A 164 -24.29 10.18 0.19
N TYR A 165 -23.96 9.14 0.96
CA TYR A 165 -24.04 7.75 0.52
C TYR A 165 -25.51 7.36 0.24
N GLY A 166 -25.71 6.40 -0.66
CA GLY A 166 -27.05 5.89 -0.99
C GLY A 166 -27.92 6.77 -1.90
N SER A 167 -27.51 8.02 -2.15
CA SER A 167 -28.11 8.89 -3.17
C SER A 167 -27.95 8.30 -4.58
N SER A 168 -28.82 8.67 -5.52
CA SER A 168 -28.67 8.25 -6.93
C SER A 168 -27.35 8.75 -7.54
N ALA A 169 -26.89 9.93 -7.12
CA ALA A 169 -25.59 10.47 -7.54
C ALA A 169 -24.43 9.59 -7.07
N TRP A 170 -24.43 9.16 -5.79
CA TRP A 170 -23.40 8.26 -5.26
C TRP A 170 -23.44 6.89 -5.95
N LYS A 171 -24.64 6.29 -6.07
CA LYS A 171 -24.81 4.94 -6.65
C LYS A 171 -24.35 4.83 -8.11
N ASN A 172 -24.53 5.90 -8.88
CA ASN A 172 -24.18 5.94 -10.30
C ASN A 172 -22.77 6.49 -10.55
N ASP A 173 -22.07 6.95 -9.51
CA ASP A 173 -20.69 7.39 -9.62
C ASP A 173 -19.74 6.20 -9.55
N GLU A 174 -19.04 5.93 -10.64
CA GLU A 174 -18.07 4.85 -10.78
C GLU A 174 -16.85 5.02 -9.86
N ASN A 175 -16.61 6.25 -9.39
CA ASN A 175 -15.51 6.62 -8.49
C ASN A 175 -15.90 6.59 -7.01
N SER A 176 -17.15 6.21 -6.72
CA SER A 176 -17.68 6.01 -5.38
C SER A 176 -17.76 4.53 -5.05
N GLY A 177 -17.82 4.20 -3.76
CA GLY A 177 -17.92 2.81 -3.35
C GLY A 177 -17.73 2.58 -1.86
N VAL A 178 -17.42 1.35 -1.51
CA VAL A 178 -17.18 0.93 -0.12
C VAL A 178 -15.68 0.69 0.11
N TYR A 179 -15.20 1.03 1.30
CA TYR A 179 -13.84 0.79 1.71
C TYR A 179 -13.77 -0.13 2.92
N HIS A 180 -12.64 -0.81 3.07
CA HIS A 180 -12.30 -1.60 4.25
C HIS A 180 -10.83 -1.43 4.57
N ILE A 181 -10.49 -1.18 5.83
CA ILE A 181 -9.11 -0.98 6.26
C ILE A 181 -8.77 -2.03 7.32
N LYS A 182 -7.64 -2.70 7.13
CA LYS A 182 -7.11 -3.70 8.06
C LYS A 182 -5.60 -3.54 8.18
N GLY A 183 -5.14 -3.14 9.36
CA GLY A 183 -3.71 -2.90 9.58
C GLY A 183 -3.20 -1.79 8.66
N ASN A 184 -2.17 -2.09 7.87
CA ASN A 184 -1.56 -1.17 6.90
C ASN A 184 -2.08 -1.39 5.47
N GLU A 185 -3.34 -1.81 5.32
CA GLU A 185 -3.95 -2.04 4.01
C GLU A 185 -5.35 -1.44 3.94
N ILE A 186 -5.65 -0.79 2.82
CA ILE A 186 -6.99 -0.32 2.47
C ILE A 186 -7.45 -1.02 1.19
N SER A 187 -8.66 -1.56 1.22
CA SER A 187 -9.38 -2.08 0.06
C SER A 187 -10.46 -1.09 -0.34
N LEU A 188 -10.49 -0.70 -1.62
CA LEU A 188 -11.52 0.15 -2.20
C LEU A 188 -12.30 -0.65 -3.22
N SER A 189 -13.59 -0.88 -2.98
CA SER A 189 -14.52 -1.54 -3.88
C SER A 189 -15.47 -0.53 -4.49
N TYR A 190 -15.27 -0.23 -5.77
CA TYR A 190 -16.00 0.79 -6.51
C TYR A 190 -17.36 0.28 -7.02
N ASN A 191 -18.28 1.21 -7.26
CA ASN A 191 -19.61 0.92 -7.79
C ASN A 191 -19.58 0.32 -9.21
N ASN A 192 -18.50 0.55 -9.97
CA ASN A 192 -18.29 -0.08 -11.28
C ASN A 192 -17.82 -1.56 -11.18
N GLY A 193 -17.68 -2.09 -9.96
CA GLY A 193 -17.25 -3.46 -9.69
C GLY A 193 -15.75 -3.65 -9.57
N ALA A 194 -14.93 -2.62 -9.84
CA ALA A 194 -13.49 -2.70 -9.62
C ALA A 194 -13.19 -2.77 -8.11
N THR A 195 -12.17 -3.54 -7.75
CA THR A 195 -11.62 -3.54 -6.38
C THR A 195 -10.11 -3.42 -6.45
N ILE A 196 -9.55 -2.54 -5.64
CA ILE A 196 -8.10 -2.35 -5.50
C ILE A 196 -7.72 -2.45 -4.03
N LYS A 197 -6.50 -2.94 -3.77
CA LYS A 197 -5.90 -2.97 -2.44
C LYS A 197 -4.59 -2.23 -2.46
N LEU A 198 -4.41 -1.34 -1.48
CA LEU A 198 -3.26 -0.45 -1.41
C LEU A 198 -2.65 -0.49 -0.02
N SER A 199 -1.37 -0.12 0.04
CA SER A 199 -0.73 0.22 1.30
C SER A 199 -1.49 1.38 1.97
N PHE A 200 -1.61 1.30 3.29
CA PHE A 200 -2.30 2.28 4.13
C PHE A 200 -1.48 2.59 5.39
N ALA A 201 -1.50 3.84 5.81
CA ALA A 201 -1.18 4.21 7.17
C ALA A 201 -1.88 5.50 7.59
N ILE A 202 -2.01 5.65 8.90
CA ILE A 202 -2.28 6.93 9.53
C ILE A 202 -0.95 7.63 9.76
N GLY A 203 -0.92 8.94 9.50
CA GLY A 203 0.26 9.75 9.67
C GLY A 203 0.68 9.91 11.11
N ALA A 204 1.82 10.57 11.27
CA ALA A 204 2.41 10.86 12.56
C ALA A 204 2.91 12.31 12.58
N GLU A 205 2.76 12.97 13.73
CA GLU A 205 3.32 14.29 14.00
C GLU A 205 4.29 14.22 15.20
N GLY A 206 5.33 15.07 15.19
CA GLY A 206 6.25 15.23 16.31
C GLY A 206 6.91 13.92 16.74
N ASP A 207 6.75 13.57 18.02
CA ASP A 207 7.28 12.36 18.67
C ASP A 207 6.59 11.05 18.23
N ASN A 208 6.26 10.92 16.95
CA ASN A 208 5.49 9.83 16.37
C ASN A 208 4.10 9.66 17.03
N VAL A 209 3.40 10.77 17.27
CA VAL A 209 2.01 10.74 17.73
C VAL A 209 1.09 10.58 16.52
N ILE A 210 0.09 9.69 16.61
CA ILE A 210 -0.88 9.47 15.54
C ILE A 210 -1.54 10.82 15.16
N ASP A 211 -1.46 11.14 13.88
CA ASP A 211 -2.13 12.28 13.26
C ASP A 211 -3.18 11.76 12.26
N THR A 212 -4.46 11.91 12.61
CA THR A 212 -5.59 11.46 11.78
C THR A 212 -5.92 12.42 10.64
N ASP A 213 -5.34 13.61 10.65
CA ASP A 213 -5.52 14.61 9.60
C ASP A 213 -4.63 14.28 8.41
N MET A 214 -3.61 13.44 8.59
CA MET A 214 -2.73 12.94 7.54
C MET A 214 -2.91 11.43 7.32
N LEU A 215 -3.18 11.04 6.07
CA LEU A 215 -3.29 9.64 5.65
C LEU A 215 -2.27 9.33 4.57
N PHE A 216 -1.72 8.12 4.60
CA PHE A 216 -0.90 7.59 3.53
C PHE A 216 -1.63 6.44 2.83
N ILE A 217 -1.88 6.58 1.54
CA ILE A 217 -2.60 5.60 0.73
C ILE A 217 -1.82 5.37 -0.56
N GLY A 218 -1.36 4.14 -0.78
CA GLY A 218 -0.59 3.77 -1.97
C GLY A 218 0.67 4.63 -2.16
N GLY A 219 1.41 4.92 -1.09
CA GLY A 219 2.60 5.77 -1.15
C GLY A 219 2.34 7.26 -1.44
N LYS A 220 1.09 7.73 -1.32
CA LYS A 220 0.73 9.15 -1.41
C LYS A 220 0.21 9.65 -0.07
N ALA A 221 0.51 10.90 0.24
CA ALA A 221 0.04 11.59 1.43
C ALA A 221 -1.20 12.42 1.09
N TYR A 222 -2.20 12.31 1.94
CA TYR A 222 -3.43 13.09 1.89
C TYR A 222 -3.62 13.80 3.22
N VAL A 223 -4.06 15.05 3.17
CA VAL A 223 -4.36 15.87 4.36
C VAL A 223 -5.82 16.28 4.33
N ILE A 224 -6.48 16.29 5.49
CA ILE A 224 -7.88 16.70 5.61
C ILE A 224 -8.07 18.17 5.19
N GLU A 225 -9.18 18.46 4.50
CA GLU A 225 -9.63 19.82 4.12
C GLU A 225 -10.38 20.56 5.24
#